data_AF-A0A6A6I8L3-F1
#
_entry.id   AF-A0A6A6I8L3-F1
#
_cell.length_a   1.000
_cell.length_b   1.000
_cell.length_c   1.000
_cell.angle_alpha   90.00
_cell.angle_beta   90.00
_cell.angle_gamma   90.00
#
_symmetry.space_group_name_H-M   'P 1'
#
loop_
_entity.id
_entity.type
_entity.pdbx_description
1 polymer ?
#
loop_
_entity_poly.entity_id
_entity_poly.type
_entity_poly.pdbx_seq_one_letter_code
_entity_poly.pdbx_strand_id
1 'polypeptide(L)'
;LRVQAQTALLTVERERAGMQLKAVMETLEKEIREQREASRSISIVDIAELYRVAGRTRDEALGEARRDFEDTARAVKVVEERIAEFRADVVYGFSER
;
A
#
# COMPACT_ATOMS: atom_id res chain seq x y z
N LEU A 1 -32.61 -4.47 -30.25
CA LEU A 1 -33.09 -3.95 -28.94
C LEU A 1 -32.59 -4.78 -27.75
N ARG A 2 -32.90 -6.07 -27.60
CA ARG A 2 -32.47 -6.88 -26.42
C ARG A 2 -30.95 -7.05 -26.27
N VAL A 3 -30.23 -7.25 -27.38
CA VAL A 3 -28.77 -7.38 -27.40
C VAL A 3 -28.09 -6.06 -27.02
N GLN A 4 -28.52 -4.93 -27.59
CA GLN A 4 -27.97 -3.60 -27.28
C GLN A 4 -28.17 -3.20 -25.80
N ALA A 5 -29.31 -3.57 -25.20
CA ALA A 5 -29.55 -3.34 -23.78
C ALA A 5 -28.62 -4.17 -22.88
N GLN A 6 -28.34 -5.43 -23.25
CA GLN A 6 -27.36 -6.26 -22.55
C GLN A 6 -25.92 -5.73 -22.70
N THR A 7 -25.54 -5.26 -23.90
CA THR A 7 -24.21 -4.66 -24.11
C THR A 7 -24.05 -3.38 -23.30
N ALA A 8 -25.07 -2.51 -23.28
CA ALA A 8 -25.05 -1.27 -22.49
C ALA A 8 -24.97 -1.55 -20.97
N LEU A 9 -25.69 -2.56 -20.46
CA LEU A 9 -25.58 -3.00 -19.06
C LEU A 9 -24.18 -3.49 -18.72
N LEU A 10 -23.56 -4.31 -19.57
CA LEU A 10 -22.18 -4.79 -19.38
C LEU A 10 -21.16 -3.65 -19.40
N THR A 11 -21.36 -2.63 -20.26
CA THR A 11 -20.49 -1.44 -20.29
C THR A 11 -20.62 -0.63 -19.00
N VAL A 12 -21.84 -0.40 -18.51
CA VAL A 12 -22.08 0.34 -17.26
C VAL A 12 -21.51 -0.41 -16.04
N GLU A 13 -21.65 -1.74 -16.01
CA GLU A 13 -21.05 -2.57 -14.96
C GLU A 13 -19.52 -2.50 -14.99
N ARG A 14 -18.90 -2.51 -16.18
CA ARG A 14 -17.45 -2.38 -16.37
C ARG A 14 -16.94 -1.00 -15.93
N GLU A 15 -17.64 0.08 -16.28
CA GLU A 15 -17.30 1.44 -15.84
C GLU A 15 -17.43 1.60 -14.32
N ARG A 16 -18.50 1.03 -13.72
CA ARG A 16 -18.70 1.04 -12.28
C ARG A 16 -17.58 0.29 -11.55
N ALA A 17 -17.19 -0.88 -12.05
CA ALA A 17 -16.07 -1.64 -11.50
C ALA A 17 -14.75 -0.87 -11.61
N GLY A 18 -14.49 -0.20 -12.75
CA GLY A 18 -13.33 0.66 -12.93
C GLY A 18 -13.28 1.84 -11.95
N MET A 19 -14.41 2.51 -11.72
CA MET A 19 -14.51 3.60 -10.74
C MET A 19 -14.29 3.11 -9.30
N GLN A 20 -14.86 1.96 -8.94
CA GLN A 20 -14.66 1.36 -7.61
C GLN A 20 -13.19 1.00 -7.38
N LEU A 21 -12.55 0.39 -8.38
CA LEU A 21 -11.14 0.02 -8.30
C LEU A 21 -10.25 1.24 -8.16
N LYS A 22 -10.51 2.31 -8.92
CA LYS A 22 -9.81 3.58 -8.78
C LYS A 22 -9.95 4.18 -7.38
N ALA A 23 -11.15 4.16 -6.80
CA ALA A 23 -11.38 4.68 -5.44
C ALA A 23 -10.62 3.87 -4.36
N VAL A 24 -10.58 2.54 -4.50
CA VAL A 24 -9.79 1.68 -3.61
C VAL A 24 -8.30 1.99 -3.74
N MET A 25 -7.80 2.18 -4.96
CA MET A 25 -6.40 2.53 -5.21
C MET A 25 -6.03 3.89 -4.61
N GLU A 26 -6.86 4.92 -4.80
CA GLU A 26 -6.64 6.24 -4.19
C GLU A 26 -6.61 6.17 -2.65
N THR A 27 -7.45 5.31 -2.07
CA THR A 27 -7.47 5.05 -0.62
C THR A 27 -6.17 4.40 -0.17
N LEU A 28 -5.71 3.35 -0.85
CA LEU A 28 -4.45 2.68 -0.54
C LEU A 28 -3.23 3.60 -0.70
N GLU A 29 -3.18 4.42 -1.76
CA GLU A 29 -2.12 5.42 -1.96
C GLU A 29 -2.11 6.47 -0.83
N LYS A 30 -3.29 6.83 -0.31
CA LYS A 30 -3.41 7.72 0.85
C LYS A 30 -2.89 7.04 2.12
N GLU A 31 -3.34 5.83 2.43
CA GLU A 31 -2.92 5.09 3.63
C GLU A 31 -1.40 4.87 3.65
N ILE A 32 -0.77 4.56 2.51
CA ILE A 32 0.69 4.41 2.42
C ILE A 32 1.41 5.71 2.73
N ARG A 33 0.91 6.86 2.23
CA ARG A 33 1.49 8.16 2.54
C ARG A 33 1.39 8.47 4.04
N GLU A 34 0.22 8.25 4.62
CA GLU A 34 -0.01 8.43 6.06
C GLU A 34 0.92 7.53 6.88
N GLN A 35 1.10 6.27 6.47
CA GLN A 35 2.01 5.34 7.14
C GLN A 35 3.49 5.77 7.01
N ARG A 36 3.90 6.32 5.85
CA ARG A 36 5.25 6.90 5.67
C ARG A 36 5.49 8.10 6.55
N GLU A 37 4.50 8.99 6.69
CA GLU A 37 4.61 10.15 7.56
C GLU A 37 4.67 9.73 9.03
N ALA A 38 3.80 8.80 9.43
CA ALA A 38 3.81 8.23 10.78
C ALA A 38 5.15 7.58 11.11
N SER A 39 5.69 6.72 10.24
CA SER A 39 6.98 6.05 10.49
C SER A 39 8.17 7.01 10.57
N ARG A 40 8.16 8.12 9.83
CA ARG A 40 9.18 9.19 9.95
C ARG A 40 9.11 9.95 11.28
N SER A 41 7.94 9.97 11.92
CA SER A 41 7.76 10.63 13.22
C SER A 41 8.29 9.80 14.39
N ILE A 42 8.55 8.50 14.19
CA ILE A 42 9.00 7.59 15.24
C ILE A 42 10.53 7.65 15.34
N SER A 43 11.02 7.99 16.52
CA SER A 43 12.45 7.92 16.84
C SER A 43 12.89 6.47 17.01
N ILE A 44 13.90 6.07 16.24
CA ILE A 44 14.52 4.74 16.38
C ILE A 44 15.12 4.52 17.78
N VAL A 45 15.56 5.60 18.44
CA VAL A 45 16.12 5.55 19.79
C VAL A 45 15.03 5.19 20.80
N ASP A 46 13.83 5.72 20.62
CA ASP A 46 12.70 5.47 21.53
C ASP A 46 12.26 4.00 21.43
N ILE A 47 12.23 3.46 20.21
CA ILE A 47 11.98 2.03 19.98
C ILE A 47 13.10 1.16 20.56
N ALA A 48 14.36 1.57 20.42
CA ALA A 48 15.47 0.85 21.04
C ALA A 48 15.37 0.85 22.58
N GLU A 49 14.87 1.92 23.21
CA GLU A 49 14.64 1.91 24.67
C GLU A 49 13.57 0.90 25.08
N LEU A 50 12.54 0.65 24.26
CA LEU A 50 11.58 -0.44 24.52
C LEU A 50 12.28 -1.81 24.58
N TYR A 51 13.20 -2.06 23.66
CA TYR A 51 14.01 -3.28 23.65
C TYR A 51 14.95 -3.38 24.85
N ARG A 52 15.53 -2.25 25.31
CA ARG A 52 16.31 -2.20 26.54
C ARG A 52 15.48 -2.54 27.77
N VAL A 53 14.27 -2.01 27.88
CA VAL A 53 13.34 -2.35 28.98
C VAL A 53 12.99 -3.84 28.97
N ALA A 54 12.92 -4.46 27.79
CA ALA A 54 12.72 -5.90 27.63
C ALA A 54 13.98 -6.75 27.96
N GLY A 55 15.08 -6.14 28.39
CA GLY A 55 16.30 -6.83 28.84
C GLY A 55 17.40 -6.97 27.80
N ARG A 56 17.28 -6.31 26.64
CA ARG A 56 18.36 -6.27 25.63
C ARG A 56 19.49 -5.35 26.05
N THR A 57 20.72 -5.69 25.65
CA THR A 57 21.83 -4.74 25.72
C THR A 57 21.58 -3.56 24.78
N ARG A 58 22.31 -2.45 24.97
CA ARG A 58 22.14 -1.25 24.14
C ARG A 58 22.37 -1.54 22.65
N ASP A 59 23.38 -2.33 22.33
CA ASP A 59 23.75 -2.63 20.95
C ASP A 59 22.72 -3.57 20.29
N GLU A 60 22.25 -4.59 21.03
CA GLU A 60 21.18 -5.48 20.57
C GLU A 60 19.88 -4.71 20.33
N ALA A 61 19.50 -3.84 21.26
CA ALA A 61 18.29 -3.03 21.17
C ALA A 61 18.30 -2.09 19.96
N LEU A 62 19.43 -1.43 19.70
CA LEU A 62 19.59 -0.58 18.53
C LEU A 62 19.58 -1.41 17.24
N GLY A 63 20.19 -2.60 17.26
CA GLY A 63 20.20 -3.52 16.13
C GLY A 63 18.81 -4.06 15.80
N GLU A 64 18.01 -4.43 16.80
CA GLU A 64 16.62 -4.87 16.64
C GLU A 64 15.75 -3.74 16.11
N ALA A 65 15.81 -2.55 16.72
CA ALA A 65 15.07 -1.38 16.24
C ALA A 65 15.42 -1.05 14.77
N ARG A 66 16.69 -1.11 14.37
CA ARG A 66 17.08 -0.90 12.97
C ARG A 66 16.47 -1.93 12.03
N ARG A 67 16.53 -3.21 12.38
CA ARG A 67 15.95 -4.28 11.56
C ARG A 67 14.45 -4.08 11.36
N ASP A 68 13.72 -3.75 12.42
CA ASP A 68 12.27 -3.54 12.33
C ASP A 68 11.90 -2.37 11.42
N PHE A 69 12.64 -1.25 11.51
CA PHE A 69 12.44 -0.11 10.62
C PHE A 69 12.73 -0.48 9.16
N GLU A 70 13.80 -1.23 8.90
CA GLU A 70 14.13 -1.71 7.56
C GLU A 70 13.09 -2.69 7.03
N ASP A 71 12.61 -3.62 7.85
CA ASP A 71 11.56 -4.58 7.49
C ASP A 71 10.25 -3.87 7.16
N THR A 72 9.87 -2.89 7.98
CA THR A 72 8.69 -2.06 7.73
C THR A 72 8.83 -1.26 6.44
N ALA A 73 9.99 -0.64 6.20
CA ALA A 73 10.26 0.09 4.97
C ALA A 73 10.22 -0.81 3.73
N ARG A 74 10.77 -2.04 3.82
CA ARG A 74 10.68 -3.06 2.77
C ARG A 74 9.24 -3.44 2.48
N ALA A 75 8.45 -3.70 3.51
CA ALA A 75 7.04 -4.07 3.36
C ALA A 75 6.24 -2.96 2.67
N VAL A 76 6.40 -1.70 3.10
CA VAL A 76 5.72 -0.55 2.47
C VAL A 76 6.11 -0.43 1.00
N LYS A 77 7.40 -0.59 0.68
CA LYS A 77 7.88 -0.52 -0.71
C LYS A 77 7.24 -1.59 -1.61
N VAL A 78 7.10 -2.82 -1.11
CA VAL A 78 6.44 -3.90 -1.85
C VAL A 78 4.98 -3.54 -2.15
N VAL A 79 4.25 -2.98 -1.18
CA VAL A 79 2.86 -2.57 -1.39
C VAL A 79 2.78 -1.43 -2.42
N GLU A 80 3.69 -0.46 -2.38
CA GLU A 80 3.77 0.61 -3.39
C GLU A 80 4.00 0.06 -4.80
N GLU A 81 4.95 -0.87 -4.95
CA GLU A 81 5.25 -1.51 -6.23
C GLU A 81 4.02 -2.26 -6.75
N ARG A 82 3.30 -2.99 -5.89
CA ARG A 82 2.06 -3.68 -6.29
C ARG A 82 0.96 -2.73 -6.71
N ILE A 83 0.75 -1.62 -6.00
CA ILE A 83 -0.26 -0.62 -6.40
C ILE A 83 0.11 0.00 -7.74
N ALA A 84 1.39 0.27 -7.99
CA ALA A 84 1.86 0.78 -9.27
C ALA A 84 1.62 -0.22 -10.41
N GLU A 85 1.88 -1.52 -10.20
CA GLU A 85 1.56 -2.59 -11.14
C GLU A 85 0.05 -2.66 -11.42
N PHE A 86 -0.77 -2.72 -10.37
CA PHE A 86 -2.24 -2.73 -10.52
C PHE A 86 -2.74 -1.49 -11.27
N ARG A 87 -2.13 -0.32 -11.04
CA ARG A 87 -2.50 0.90 -11.75
C ARG A 87 -2.22 0.78 -13.23
N ALA A 88 -1.07 0.24 -13.59
CA ALA A 88 -0.72 -0.01 -14.98
C ALA A 88 -1.73 -0.98 -15.61
N ASP A 89 -2.09 -2.06 -14.93
CA ASP A 89 -3.08 -3.02 -15.44
C ASP A 89 -4.48 -2.41 -15.60
N VAL A 90 -4.91 -1.52 -14.71
CA VAL A 90 -6.22 -0.86 -14.80
C VAL A 90 -6.24 0.23 -15.86
N VAL A 91 -5.14 0.97 -16.04
CA VAL A 91 -5.07 2.05 -17.03
C VAL A 91 -4.83 1.50 -18.44
N TYR A 92 -3.97 0.48 -18.58
CA TYR A 92 -3.55 -0.06 -19.88
C TYR A 92 -4.23 -1.39 -20.25
N GLY A 93 -4.64 -2.20 -19.28
CA GLY A 93 -5.32 -3.48 -19.54
C GLY A 93 -6.75 -3.35 -20.05
N PHE A 94 -7.37 -2.16 -19.94
CA PHE A 94 -8.68 -1.87 -20.54
C PHE A 94 -8.59 -1.41 -22.00
N SER A 95 -7.41 -1.04 -22.50
CA SER A 95 -7.21 -0.55 -23.87
C SER A 95 -6.91 -1.64 -24.92
N GLU A 96 -6.59 -2.88 -24.52
CA GLU A 96 -6.13 -3.92 -25.46
C GLU A 96 -6.93 -5.25 -25.46
N ARG A 97 -8.19 -5.28 -24.98
CA ARG A 97 -9.07 -6.44 -25.20
C ARG A 97 -10.50 -6.05 -25.57
#